data_AF-A0AAD6CZW0-F1
#
_entry.id   AF-A0AAD6CZW0-F1
#
_cell.length_a   1.000
_cell.length_b   1.000
_cell.length_c   1.000
_cell.angle_alpha   90.00
_cell.angle_beta   90.00
_cell.angle_gamma   90.00
#
_symmetry.space_group_name_H-M   'P 1'
#
loop_
_entity.id
_entity.type
_entity.pdbx_description
1 polymer ?
#
loop_
_entity_poly.entity_id
_entity_poly.type
_entity_poly.pdbx_seq_one_letter_code
_entity_poly.pdbx_strand_id
1 'polypeptide(L)'
;MSSIITSIKDLIASIFEVIFSIFHTAFDAVYGLLHACIGFVVGTIKMALYTVGDSLKALGGVGKFIASNFVVIALIAGGAYGYLQYQRRQGRTVRVGEKKLN
;
A
#
# COMPACT_ATOMS: atom_id res chain seq x y z
N MET A 1 -21.88 63.82 -29.46
CA MET A 1 -20.41 63.69 -29.31
C MET A 1 -20.00 62.67 -28.24
N SER A 2 -20.78 62.47 -27.17
CA SER A 2 -20.48 61.45 -26.13
C SER A 2 -20.41 60.01 -26.65
N SER A 3 -21.34 59.58 -27.52
CA SER A 3 -21.34 58.20 -28.03
C SER A 3 -20.10 57.82 -28.85
N ILE A 4 -19.56 58.73 -29.65
CA ILE A 4 -18.37 58.47 -30.47
C ILE A 4 -17.15 58.22 -29.57
N ILE A 5 -17.00 59.02 -28.51
CA ILE A 5 -15.89 58.89 -27.55
C ILE A 5 -16.03 57.58 -26.76
N THR A 6 -17.24 57.18 -26.38
CA THR A 6 -17.49 55.90 -25.71
C THR A 6 -17.17 54.72 -26.63
N SER A 7 -17.65 54.72 -27.88
CA SER A 7 -17.36 53.64 -28.83
C SER A 7 -15.87 53.47 -29.14
N ILE A 8 -15.10 54.56 -29.17
CA ILE A 8 -13.64 54.51 -29.34
C ILE A 8 -12.97 53.88 -28.10
N LYS A 9 -13.43 54.22 -26.89
CA LYS A 9 -12.91 53.61 -25.66
C LYS A 9 -13.22 52.12 -25.60
N ASP A 10 -14.43 51.72 -25.98
CA ASP A 10 -14.84 50.31 -26.01
C ASP A 10 -14.03 49.52 -27.04
N LEU A 11 -13.76 50.11 -28.21
CA LEU A 11 -12.90 49.50 -29.22
C LEU A 11 -11.47 49.28 -28.72
N ILE A 12 -10.89 50.30 -28.08
CA ILE A 12 -9.54 50.21 -27.50
C ILE A 12 -9.50 49.16 -26.39
N ALA A 13 -10.50 49.14 -25.51
CA ALA A 13 -10.61 48.17 -24.43
C ALA A 13 -10.70 46.73 -24.98
N SER A 14 -11.53 46.51 -25.99
CA SER A 14 -11.67 45.20 -26.64
C SER A 14 -10.36 44.72 -27.28
N ILE A 15 -9.59 45.61 -27.91
CA ILE A 15 -8.27 45.26 -28.47
C ILE A 15 -7.32 44.81 -27.35
N PHE A 16 -7.25 45.55 -26.25
CA PHE A 16 -6.42 45.17 -25.10
C PHE A 16 -6.89 43.86 -24.46
N GLU A 17 -8.20 43.66 -24.32
CA GLU A 17 -8.79 42.45 -23.76
C GLU A 17 -8.43 41.21 -24.59
N VAL A 18 -8.49 41.30 -25.92
CA VAL A 18 -8.06 40.21 -26.81
C VAL A 18 -6.56 39.92 -26.63
N ILE A 19 -5.73 40.95 -26.56
CA ILE A 19 -4.28 40.78 -26.35
C ILE A 19 -4.03 40.07 -25.01
N PHE A 20 -4.63 40.55 -23.91
CA PHE A 20 -4.48 39.94 -22.60
C PHE A 20 -5.05 38.53 -22.54
N SER A 21 -6.16 38.26 -23.23
CA SER A 21 -6.76 36.92 -23.33
C SER A 21 -5.82 35.93 -24.01
N ILE A 22 -5.09 36.34 -25.05
CA ILE A 22 -4.09 35.48 -25.71
C ILE A 22 -2.95 35.15 -24.75
N PHE A 23 -2.44 36.14 -24.00
CA PHE A 23 -1.41 35.90 -23.01
C PHE A 23 -1.89 34.98 -21.88
N HIS A 24 -3.10 35.21 -21.34
CA HIS A 24 -3.69 34.34 -20.32
C HIS A 24 -3.84 32.91 -20.82
N THR A 25 -4.37 32.72 -22.04
CA THR A 25 -4.52 31.38 -22.64
C THR A 25 -3.16 30.71 -22.82
N ALA A 26 -2.13 31.45 -23.24
CA ALA A 26 -0.77 30.92 -23.40
C ALA A 26 -0.16 30.51 -22.05
N PHE A 27 -0.31 31.35 -21.01
CA PHE A 27 0.17 31.01 -19.66
C PHE A 27 -0.58 29.82 -19.07
N ASP A 28 -1.90 29.73 -19.26
CA ASP A 28 -2.70 28.60 -18.79
C ASP A 28 -2.29 27.30 -19.50
N ALA A 29 -1.98 27.36 -20.79
CA ALA A 29 -1.47 26.19 -21.53
C ALA A 29 -0.12 25.72 -20.97
N VAL A 30 0.81 26.64 -20.70
CA VAL A 30 2.13 26.31 -20.12
C VAL A 30 1.97 25.77 -18.70
N TYR A 31 1.15 26.41 -17.87
CA TYR A 31 0.87 25.97 -16.51
C TYR A 31 0.24 24.58 -16.50
N GLY A 32 -0.75 24.34 -17.38
CA GLY A 32 -1.38 23.04 -17.56
C GLY A 32 -0.37 21.97 -17.99
N LEU A 33 0.53 22.28 -18.92
CA LEU A 33 1.58 21.35 -19.35
C LEU A 33 2.55 21.00 -18.22
N LEU A 34 3.00 21.99 -17.44
CA LEU A 34 3.86 21.75 -16.28
C LEU A 34 3.15 20.90 -15.23
N HIS A 35 1.89 21.21 -14.93
CA HIS A 35 1.11 20.46 -13.95
C HIS A 35 0.85 19.02 -14.42
N ALA A 36 0.61 18.81 -15.71
CA ALA A 36 0.49 17.47 -16.30
C ALA A 36 1.81 16.70 -16.21
N CYS A 37 2.94 17.34 -16.49
CA CYS A 37 4.26 16.72 -16.42
C CYS A 37 4.62 16.32 -14.98
N ILE A 38 4.41 17.22 -14.01
CA ILE A 38 4.62 16.92 -12.58
C ILE A 38 3.66 15.81 -12.14
N GLY A 39 2.39 15.90 -12.51
CA GLY A 39 1.38 14.88 -12.21
C GLY A 39 1.74 13.51 -12.77
N PHE A 40 2.29 13.46 -13.98
CA PHE A 40 2.76 12.23 -14.61
C PHE A 40 3.94 11.62 -13.84
N VAL A 41 4.95 12.41 -13.51
CA VAL A 41 6.13 11.93 -12.75
C VAL A 41 5.71 11.44 -11.36
N VAL A 42 4.95 12.26 -10.62
CA VAL A 42 4.46 11.90 -9.28
C VAL A 42 3.56 10.67 -9.34
N GLY A 43 2.65 10.60 -10.31
CA GLY A 43 1.75 9.46 -10.51
C GLY A 43 2.52 8.17 -10.80
N THR A 44 3.52 8.23 -11.69
CA THR A 44 4.35 7.09 -12.06
C THR A 44 5.15 6.58 -10.85
N ILE A 45 5.78 7.48 -10.09
CA ILE A 45 6.54 7.12 -8.89
C ILE A 45 5.61 6.50 -7.84
N LYS A 46 4.44 7.10 -7.59
CA LYS A 46 3.45 6.55 -6.64
C LYS A 46 3.00 5.16 -7.07
N MET A 47 2.68 4.95 -8.34
CA MET A 47 2.28 3.63 -8.84
C MET A 47 3.38 2.59 -8.62
N ALA A 48 4.64 2.93 -8.91
CA ALA A 48 5.77 2.04 -8.67
C ALA A 48 5.93 1.71 -7.19
N LEU A 49 5.87 2.73 -6.32
CA LEU A 49 5.98 2.54 -4.86
C LEU A 49 4.84 1.68 -4.30
N TYR A 50 3.60 1.88 -4.74
CA TYR A 50 2.47 1.04 -4.30
C TYR A 50 2.63 -0.40 -4.78
N THR A 51 3.02 -0.61 -6.03
CA THR A 51 3.21 -1.96 -6.59
C THR A 51 4.31 -2.73 -5.85
N VAL A 52 5.44 -2.08 -5.56
CA VAL A 52 6.53 -2.67 -4.77
C VAL A 52 6.10 -2.88 -3.31
N GLY A 53 5.47 -1.88 -2.69
CA GLY A 53 5.00 -1.98 -1.31
C GLY A 53 3.97 -3.09 -1.11
N ASP A 54 3.01 -3.22 -2.02
CA ASP A 54 1.94 -4.21 -1.93
C ASP A 54 2.42 -5.62 -2.28
N SER A 55 3.37 -5.76 -3.21
CA SER A 55 4.03 -7.05 -3.46
C SER A 55 4.87 -7.51 -2.26
N LEU A 56 5.60 -6.61 -1.60
CA LEU A 56 6.32 -6.91 -0.37
C LEU A 56 5.37 -7.28 0.79
N LYS A 57 4.25 -6.57 0.95
CA LYS A 57 3.21 -6.95 1.92
C LYS A 57 2.61 -8.32 1.61
N ALA A 58 2.36 -8.64 0.34
CA ALA A 58 1.86 -9.95 -0.06
C ALA A 58 2.86 -11.05 0.31
N LEU A 59 4.16 -10.83 0.04
CA LEU A 59 5.23 -11.75 0.43
C LEU A 59 5.32 -11.92 1.95
N GLY A 60 5.22 -10.81 2.71
CA GLY A 60 5.15 -10.83 4.17
C GLY A 60 3.90 -11.56 4.70
N GLY A 61 2.78 -11.45 3.99
CA GLY A 61 1.53 -12.17 4.28
C GLY A 61 1.70 -13.69 4.14
N VAL A 62 2.39 -14.14 3.08
CA VAL A 62 2.73 -15.57 2.89
C VAL A 62 3.65 -16.06 4.00
N GLY A 63 4.70 -15.30 4.34
CA GLY A 63 5.58 -15.64 5.46
C GLY A 63 4.82 -15.76 6.79
N LYS A 64 3.92 -14.81 7.06
CA LYS A 64 3.07 -14.83 8.26
C LYS A 64 2.11 -16.03 8.27
N PHE A 65 1.54 -16.40 7.12
CA PHE A 65 0.70 -17.59 6.99
C PHE A 65 1.47 -18.87 7.31
N ILE A 66 2.67 -19.04 6.73
CA ILE A 66 3.52 -20.20 6.99
C ILE A 66 3.92 -20.26 8.46
N ALA A 67 4.40 -19.15 9.03
CA ALA A 67 4.80 -19.07 10.43
C ALA A 67 3.63 -19.41 11.37
N SER A 68 2.43 -18.90 11.08
CA SER A 68 1.22 -19.19 11.87
C SER A 68 0.86 -20.67 11.85
N ASN A 69 0.90 -21.32 10.68
CA ASN A 69 0.60 -22.75 10.58
C ASN A 69 1.67 -23.61 11.27
N PHE A 70 2.94 -23.22 11.15
CA PHE A 70 4.03 -23.91 11.82
C PHE A 70 3.84 -23.95 13.34
N VAL A 71 3.41 -22.84 13.95
CA VAL A 71 3.12 -22.79 15.40
C VAL A 71 2.03 -23.78 15.80
N VAL A 72 0.92 -23.86 15.03
CA VAL A 72 -0.18 -24.79 15.31
C VAL A 72 0.30 -26.24 15.20
N ILE A 73 1.05 -26.57 14.14
CA ILE A 73 1.60 -27.90 13.93
C ILE A 73 2.58 -28.26 15.06
N ALA A 74 3.44 -27.32 15.46
CA ALA A 74 4.40 -27.53 16.55
C ALA A 74 3.70 -27.80 17.89
N LEU A 75 2.60 -27.11 18.16
CA LEU A 75 1.77 -27.36 19.35
C LEU A 75 1.15 -28.75 19.33
N ILE A 76 0.54 -29.15 18.20
CA ILE A 76 -0.06 -30.48 18.05
C ILE A 76 1.00 -31.57 18.19
N ALA A 77 2.12 -31.44 17.47
CA ALA A 77 3.22 -32.41 17.51
C ALA A 77 3.85 -32.51 18.91
N GLY A 78 4.08 -31.36 19.56
CA GLY A 78 4.60 -31.30 20.93
C GLY A 78 3.64 -31.94 21.94
N GLY A 79 2.34 -31.66 21.82
CA GLY A 79 1.29 -32.27 22.64
C GLY A 79 1.21 -33.79 22.44
N ALA A 80 1.19 -34.24 21.19
CA ALA A 80 1.15 -35.67 20.85
C ALA A 80 2.40 -36.40 21.35
N TYR A 81 3.59 -35.82 21.17
CA TYR A 81 4.84 -36.38 21.69
C TYR A 81 4.85 -36.42 23.21
N GLY A 82 4.44 -35.33 23.88
CA GLY A 82 4.33 -35.26 25.33
C GLY A 82 3.38 -36.32 25.88
N TYR A 83 2.23 -36.51 25.23
CA TYR A 83 1.27 -37.55 25.58
C TYR A 83 1.82 -38.96 25.39
N LEU A 84 2.43 -39.27 24.23
CA LEU A 84 3.08 -40.56 23.99
C LEU A 84 4.17 -40.84 25.03
N GLN A 85 4.99 -39.84 25.34
CA GLN A 85 6.07 -39.95 26.32
C GLN A 85 5.52 -40.18 27.72
N TYR A 86 4.41 -39.54 28.07
CA TYR A 86 3.70 -39.77 29.33
C TYR A 86 3.12 -41.19 29.41
N GLN A 87 2.48 -41.68 28.34
CA GLN A 87 1.92 -43.03 28.28
C GLN A 87 3.01 -44.12 28.38
N ARG A 88 4.17 -43.92 27.73
CA ARG A 88 5.34 -44.80 27.86
C ARG A 88 5.88 -44.89 29.30
N ARG A 89 5.70 -43.82 30.09
CA ARG A 89 6.10 -43.81 31.51
C ARG A 89 5.07 -44.52 32.39
N GLN A 90 3.79 -44.49 32.05
CA GLN A 90 2.75 -45.24 32.77
C GLN A 90 2.81 -46.76 32.52
N GLY A 91 3.30 -47.20 31.35
CA GLY A 91 3.51 -48.62 31.04
C GLY A 91 4.74 -49.27 31.73
N ARG A 92 5.56 -48.50 32.45
CA ARG A 92 6.65 -49.05 33.27
C ARG A 92 6.09 -49.44 34.62
N THR A 93 5.99 -50.75 34.88
CA THR A 93 5.78 -51.28 36.23
C THR A 93 6.80 -50.64 37.17
N VAL A 94 6.32 -49.87 38.16
CA VAL A 94 7.18 -49.32 39.21
C VAL A 94 7.71 -50.52 40.00
N ARG A 95 8.96 -50.92 39.73
CA ARG A 95 9.66 -51.92 40.56
C ARG A 95 10.14 -51.21 41.81
N VAL A 96 9.33 -51.24 42.86
CA VAL A 96 9.79 -50.95 44.22
C VAL A 96 10.37 -52.26 44.76
N GLY A 97 11.70 -52.38 44.78
CA GLY A 97 12.43 -53.50 45.40
C GLY A 97 12.04 -54.90 44.92
N GLU A 98 12.75 -55.43 43.93
CA GLU A 98 12.79 -56.85 43.50
C GLU A 98 11.49 -57.68 43.33
N LYS A 99 10.28 -57.15 43.54
CA LYS A 99 9.04 -57.88 43.32
C LYS A 99 8.16 -57.21 42.28
N LYS A 100 7.85 -57.97 41.22
CA LYS A 100 6.72 -57.68 40.34
C LYS A 100 5.44 -57.91 41.13
N LEU A 101 4.67 -56.84 41.34
CA LEU A 101 3.26 -56.94 41.73
C LEU A 101 2.46 -57.19 40.45
N ASN A 102 1.67 -58.26 40.48
CA ASN A 102 0.79 -58.74 39.41
C ASN A 102 -0.54 -57.99 39.47
#